data_AF-A0A2U8HB81-F1
#
_entry.id   AF-A0A2U8HB81-F1
#
_cell.length_a   1.000
_cell.length_b   1.000
_cell.length_c   1.000
_cell.angle_alpha   90.00
_cell.angle_beta   90.00
_cell.angle_gamma   90.00
#
_symmetry.space_group_name_H-M   'P 1'
#
loop_
_entity.id
_entity.type
_entity.pdbx_description
1 polymer ?
#
loop_
_entity_poly.entity_id
_entity_poly.type
_entity_poly.pdbx_seq_one_letter_code
_entity_poly.pdbx_strand_id
1 'polypeptide(L)' 'MTVFPDIYEYEERAAIAEFDGGLSRREAEDLAARCQGFRDAEHYWEWLAEYVLTKVPPS' A
#
# COMPACT_ATOMS: atom_id res chain seq x y z
N MET A 1 4.25 15.68 -6.87
CA MET A 1 3.46 15.68 -5.63
C MET A 1 3.81 14.40 -4.92
N THR A 2 4.42 14.46 -3.74
CA THR A 2 4.71 13.26 -2.96
C THR A 2 3.42 12.78 -2.31
N VAL A 3 3.01 11.55 -2.60
CA VAL A 3 1.86 10.89 -1.98
C VAL A 3 2.37 10.20 -0.72
N PHE A 4 1.88 10.64 0.44
CA PHE A 4 2.06 9.89 1.68
C PHE A 4 1.00 8.79 1.71
N PRO A 5 1.40 7.51 1.87
CA PRO A 5 0.47 6.42 1.99
C PRO A 5 -0.34 6.51 3.28
N ASP A 6 -1.62 6.16 3.18
CA ASP A 6 -2.50 5.95 4.33
C ASP A 6 -2.49 4.47 4.69
N ILE A 7 -1.80 4.11 5.78
CA ILE A 7 -1.70 2.70 6.19
C ILE A 7 -3.03 2.12 6.64
N TYR A 8 -3.93 2.94 7.21
CA TYR A 8 -5.23 2.45 7.65
C TYR A 8 -6.12 2.14 6.45
N GLU A 9 -6.17 3.04 5.45
CA GLU A 9 -6.91 2.78 4.22
C GLU A 9 -6.34 1.57 3.47
N TYR A 10 -5.01 1.44 3.43
CA TYR A 10 -4.34 0.29 2.80
C TYR A 10 -4.78 -1.02 3.45
N GLU A 11 -4.69 -1.12 4.78
CA GLU A 11 -5.04 -2.33 5.54
C GLU A 11 -6.53 -2.65 5.47
N GLU A 12 -7.40 -1.64 5.59
CA GLU A 12 -8.85 -1.83 5.48
C GLU A 12 -9.23 -2.34 4.08
N ARG A 13 -8.66 -1.75 3.03
CA ARG A 13 -8.96 -2.13 1.65
C ARG A 13 -8.42 -3.51 1.29
N ALA A 14 -7.22 -3.84 1.76
CA ALA A 14 -6.66 -5.19 1.61
C ALA A 14 -7.53 -6.22 2.33
N ALA A 15 -7.97 -5.93 3.56
CA ALA A 15 -8.85 -6.82 4.31
C ALA A 15 -10.20 -7.04 3.60
N ILE A 16 -10.85 -5.98 3.11
CA ILE A 16 -12.11 -6.10 2.35
C ILE A 16 -11.88 -6.94 1.09
N ALA A 17 -10.81 -6.67 0.34
CA ALA A 17 -10.53 -7.38 -0.91
C ALA A 17 -10.19 -8.87 -0.70
N GLU A 18 -9.52 -9.22 0.40
CA GLU A 18 -9.22 -10.60 0.78
C GLU A 18 -10.47 -11.35 1.26
N PHE A 19 -11.18 -10.81 2.25
CA PHE A 19 -12.25 -11.53 2.94
C PHE A 19 -13.61 -11.42 2.25
N ASP A 20 -13.95 -10.24 1.72
CA ASP A 20 -15.24 -10.01 1.07
C ASP A 20 -15.12 -10.11 -0.46
N GLY A 21 -13.94 -9.79 -1.01
CA GLY A 21 -13.65 -9.81 -2.44
C GLY A 21 -13.13 -11.14 -2.98
N GLY A 22 -12.70 -12.06 -2.11
CA GLY A 22 -12.19 -13.38 -2.49
C GLY A 22 -10.84 -13.39 -3.21
N LEU A 23 -10.10 -12.27 -3.16
CA LEU A 23 -8.73 -12.22 -3.66
C LEU A 23 -7.79 -12.97 -2.71
N SER A 24 -6.69 -13.49 -3.25
CA SER A 24 -5.58 -13.88 -2.36
C SER A 24 -5.04 -12.63 -1.65
N ARG A 25 -4.47 -12.82 -0.46
CA ARG A 25 -3.82 -11.73 0.30
C ARG A 25 -2.90 -10.86 -0.57
N ARG A 26 -2.07 -11.48 -1.42
CA ARG A 26 -1.15 -10.76 -2.31
C ARG A 26 -1.89 -9.87 -3.31
N GLU A 27 -2.94 -10.39 -3.94
CA GLU A 27 -3.74 -9.63 -4.91
C GLU A 27 -4.51 -8.49 -4.24
N ALA A 28 -4.98 -8.71 -3.01
CA ALA A 28 -5.66 -7.70 -2.19
C ALA A 28 -4.72 -6.56 -1.78
N GLU A 29 -3.51 -6.89 -1.32
CA GLU A 29 -2.44 -5.94 -1.00
C GLU A 29 -2.01 -5.14 -2.25
N ASP A 30 -1.86 -5.80 -3.41
CA ASP A 30 -1.55 -5.13 -4.68
C ASP A 30 -2.68 -4.17 -5.12
N LEU A 31 -3.94 -4.58 -4.96
CA LEU A 31 -5.10 -3.73 -5.24
C LEU A 31 -5.11 -2.50 -4.33
N ALA A 32 -4.88 -2.69 -3.03
CA ALA A 32 -4.85 -1.61 -2.05
C ALA A 32 -3.73 -0.60 -2.36
N ALA A 33 -2.53 -1.07 -2.70
CA ALA A 33 -1.41 -0.22 -3.11
C ALA A 33 -1.74 0.61 -4.36
N ARG A 34 -2.33 -0.03 -5.39
CA ARG A 34 -2.73 0.66 -6.63
C ARG A 34 -3.78 1.72 -6.42
N CYS A 35 -4.70 1.52 -5.47
CA CYS A 35 -5.70 2.53 -5.12
C CYS A 35 -5.08 3.82 -4.53
N GLN A 36 -3.89 3.74 -3.92
CA GLN A 36 -3.14 4.91 -3.44
C GLN A 36 -2.10 5.44 -4.45
N GLY A 37 -2.08 4.88 -5.67
CA GLY A 37 -1.18 5.32 -6.74
C GLY A 37 0.18 4.63 -6.76
N PHE A 38 0.38 3.57 -5.99
CA PHE A 38 1.59 2.73 -6.07
C PHE A 38 1.45 1.68 -7.19
N ARG A 39 2.59 1.14 -7.65
CA ARG A 39 2.63 0.08 -8.67
C ARG A 39 2.01 -1.24 -8.16
N ASP A 40 2.38 -1.61 -6.94
CA ASP A 40 2.08 -2.86 -6.25
C ASP A 40 2.40 -2.72 -4.75
N ALA A 41 2.10 -3.76 -3.98
CA ALA A 41 2.37 -3.78 -2.54
C ALA A 41 3.86 -3.64 -2.22
N GLU A 42 4.73 -4.20 -3.05
CA GLU A 42 6.19 -4.08 -2.89
C GLU A 42 6.62 -2.60 -2.95
N HIS A 43 6.21 -1.87 -3.98
CA HIS A 43 6.50 -0.44 -4.11
C HIS A 43 5.97 0.40 -2.94
N TYR A 44 4.79 0.04 -2.42
CA TYR A 44 4.20 0.68 -1.23
C TYR A 44 5.09 0.48 0.02
N TRP A 45 5.53 -0.74 0.28
CA TRP A 45 6.37 -1.05 1.46
C TRP A 45 7.80 -0.53 1.32
N GLU A 46 8.37 -0.54 0.12
CA GLU A 46 9.68 0.10 -0.17
C GLU A 46 9.65 1.59 0.17
N TRP A 47 8.60 2.29 -0.29
CA TRP A 47 8.41 3.71 0.00
C TRP A 47 8.32 3.97 1.51
N LEU A 48 7.52 3.17 2.23
CA LEU A 48 7.36 3.28 3.69
C LEU A 48 8.66 2.99 4.43
N ALA A 49 9.40 1.97 4.02
CA ALA A 49 10.68 1.62 4.63
C ALA A 49 11.68 2.77 4.51
N GLU A 50 11.81 3.36 3.32
CA GLU A 50 12.68 4.51 3.09
C GLU A 50 12.25 5.71 3.93
N TYR A 51 10.95 6.04 3.95
CA TYR A 51 10.44 7.15 4.75
C TYR A 51 10.65 6.94 6.25
N VAL A 52 10.42 5.73 6.77
CA VAL A 52 10.61 5.42 8.19
C VAL A 52 12.08 5.58 8.60
N LEU A 53 13.01 5.19 7.73
CA LEU A 53 14.46 5.27 7.99
C LEU A 53 15.01 6.69 7.87
N THR A 54 14.58 7.44 6.86
CA THR A 54 15.17 8.74 6.51
C THR A 54 14.39 9.92 7.05
N LYS A 55 13.09 9.74 7.32
CA LYS A 55 12.09 10.81 7.56
C LYS A 55 11.98 11.81 6.40
N VAL A 56 12.47 11.42 5.23
CA VAL A 56 12.40 12.18 3.99
C VAL A 56 11.55 11.39 3.01
N PRO A 57 10.55 12.00 2.36
CA PRO A 57 9.76 11.28 1.37
C PRO A 57 10.62 10.89 0.16
N PRO A 58 10.53 9.64 -0.33
CA PRO A 58 11.15 9.21 -1.58
C PRO A 58 10.78 10.14 -2.74
N SER A 59 11.75 10.45 -3.58
CA SER A 59 11.64 11.34 -4.75
C SER A 59 11.04 10.66 -5.97
#